data_AF-A0A840P9E7-F1
#
_entry.id   AF-A0A840P9E7-F1
#
_cell.length_a   1.000
_cell.length_b   1.000
_cell.length_c   1.000
_cell.angle_alpha   90.00
_cell.angle_beta   90.00
_cell.angle_gamma   90.00
#
_symmetry.space_group_name_H-M   'P 1'
#
loop_
_entity.id
_entity.type
_entity.pdbx_description
1 polymer ?
#
loop_
_entity_poly.entity_id
_entity_poly.type
_entity_poly.pdbx_seq_one_letter_code
_entity_poly.pdbx_strand_id
1 'polypeptide(L)'
;MRKAFAHDAVVALEPHGDPRAPGAAITAALCGHWDHEPPCPIAPHHTSADHNGHELSLHVLFAADPAMEPEVRRRIETALAHSTLEGPDGLVTRWRLLHAHPARVHDDESHHAERLIQS
;
A
#
# COMPACT_ATOMS: atom_id res chain seq x y z
N MET A 1 1.82 -20.66 5.81
CA MET A 1 3.15 -20.05 5.48
C MET A 1 2.88 -18.85 4.59
N ARG A 2 3.53 -17.71 4.84
CA ARG A 2 3.33 -16.52 4.02
C ARG A 2 3.86 -16.72 2.60
N LYS A 3 3.20 -16.10 1.63
CA LYS A 3 3.67 -15.93 0.24
C LYS A 3 3.66 -14.44 -0.10
N ALA A 4 4.48 -14.06 -1.07
CA ALA A 4 4.48 -12.71 -1.60
C ALA A 4 3.39 -12.54 -2.65
N PHE A 5 2.79 -11.36 -2.65
CA PHE A 5 1.75 -10.93 -3.57
C PHE A 5 2.00 -9.45 -3.90
N ALA A 6 1.52 -9.03 -5.07
CA ALA A 6 1.55 -7.63 -5.48
C ALA A 6 0.14 -7.09 -5.73
N HIS A 7 -0.06 -5.79 -5.53
CA HIS A 7 -1.28 -5.08 -5.85
C HIS A 7 -0.94 -3.69 -6.40
N ASP A 8 -1.47 -3.39 -7.58
CA ASP A 8 -1.27 -2.10 -8.23
C ASP A 8 -2.51 -1.24 -8.02
N ALA A 9 -2.29 0.07 -7.88
CA ALA A 9 -3.34 1.05 -7.89
C ALA A 9 -2.88 2.36 -8.51
N VAL A 10 -3.82 3.11 -9.09
CA VAL A 10 -3.56 4.48 -9.53
C VAL A 10 -4.57 5.40 -8.89
N VAL A 11 -4.06 6.49 -8.33
CA VAL A 11 -4.87 7.57 -7.76
C VAL A 11 -4.60 8.88 -8.49
N ALA A 12 -5.62 9.72 -8.65
CA ALA A 12 -5.46 11.10 -9.04
C ALA A 12 -5.27 11.96 -7.78
N LEU A 13 -4.11 12.59 -7.62
CA LEU A 13 -3.85 13.50 -6.52
C LEU A 13 -4.47 14.88 -6.80
N GLU A 14 -5.01 15.50 -5.76
CA GLU A 14 -5.35 16.93 -5.85
C GLU A 14 -4.07 17.76 -6.07
N PRO A 15 -4.17 18.95 -6.72
CA PRO A 15 -3.04 19.84 -6.87
C PRO A 15 -2.35 20.13 -5.53
N HIS A 16 -1.02 19.98 -5.49
CA HIS A 16 -0.18 20.16 -4.30
C HIS A 16 -0.41 19.15 -3.16
N GLY A 17 -1.17 18.07 -3.39
CA GLY A 17 -1.28 16.97 -2.43
C GLY A 17 0.05 16.25 -2.19
N ASP A 18 0.28 15.74 -0.98
CA ASP A 18 1.48 14.96 -0.67
C ASP A 18 1.42 13.59 -1.37
N PRO A 19 2.35 13.27 -2.31
CA PRO A 19 2.35 11.99 -3.01
C PRO A 19 2.61 10.79 -2.07
N ARG A 20 3.07 11.02 -0.85
CA ARG A 20 3.29 9.97 0.15
C ARG A 20 2.01 9.58 0.89
N ALA A 21 0.97 10.42 0.85
CA ALA A 21 -0.25 10.21 1.63
C ALA A 21 -1.02 8.92 1.27
N PRO A 22 -1.20 8.55 -0.02
CA PRO A 22 -1.84 7.28 -0.37
C PRO A 22 -1.09 6.06 0.15
N GLY A 23 0.25 6.06 0.07
CA GLY A 23 1.10 5.02 0.63
C GLY A 23 0.99 4.93 2.16
N ALA A 24 0.98 6.08 2.84
CA ALA A 24 0.78 6.14 4.28
C ALA A 24 -0.61 5.60 4.70
N ALA A 25 -1.66 5.87 3.93
CA ALA A 25 -2.98 5.29 4.19
C ALA A 25 -2.98 3.76 4.08
N ILE A 26 -2.26 3.21 3.09
CA ILE A 26 -2.05 1.75 2.96
C ILE A 26 -1.31 1.21 4.18
N THR A 27 -0.21 1.86 4.59
CA THR A 27 0.55 1.45 5.77
C THR A 27 -0.31 1.47 7.03
N ALA A 28 -1.13 2.49 7.25
CA ALA A 28 -2.06 2.51 8.38
C ALA A 28 -3.00 1.29 8.39
N ALA A 29 -3.58 0.96 7.23
CA ALA A 29 -4.54 -0.13 7.10
C ALA A 29 -3.91 -1.54 7.25
N LEU A 30 -2.63 -1.68 6.86
CA LEU A 30 -1.89 -2.94 6.89
C LEU A 30 -1.02 -3.12 8.13
N CYS A 31 -0.63 -2.06 8.83
CA CYS A 31 0.05 -2.16 10.12
C CYS A 31 -0.95 -2.18 11.29
N GLY A 32 -2.16 -1.65 11.09
CA GLY A 32 -3.17 -1.51 12.14
C GLY A 32 -2.82 -0.35 13.07
N HIS A 33 -1.81 -0.53 13.91
CA HIS A 33 -1.23 0.54 14.72
C HIS A 33 0.16 0.89 14.20
N TRP A 34 0.47 2.17 14.08
CA TRP A 34 1.77 2.64 13.58
C TRP A 34 2.95 2.18 14.47
N ASP A 35 2.71 2.00 15.77
CA ASP A 35 3.71 1.60 16.77
C ASP A 35 3.59 0.11 17.18
N HIS A 36 3.48 -0.81 16.21
CA HIS A 36 3.61 -2.24 16.54
C HIS A 36 5.08 -2.69 16.52
N GLU A 37 5.47 -3.61 17.40
CA GLU A 37 6.76 -4.29 17.31
C GLU A 37 6.78 -5.17 16.04
N PRO A 38 7.88 -5.26 15.27
CA PRO A 38 8.01 -6.22 14.18
C PRO A 38 7.92 -7.69 14.67
N PRO A 39 7.38 -8.65 13.86
CA PRO A 39 6.77 -8.50 12.53
C PRO A 39 5.52 -7.63 12.47
N CYS A 40 5.22 -7.10 11.29
CA CYS A 40 3.90 -6.52 11.02
C CYS A 40 2.78 -7.54 11.27
N PRO A 41 1.75 -7.18 12.07
CA PRO A 41 0.77 -8.14 12.56
C PRO A 41 -0.19 -8.63 11.48
N ILE A 42 -0.47 -7.81 10.46
CA ILE A 42 -1.43 -8.17 9.39
C ILE A 42 -0.67 -8.61 8.14
N ALA A 43 0.14 -7.73 7.54
CA ALA A 43 0.89 -8.03 6.33
C ALA A 43 2.15 -7.15 6.23
N PRO A 44 3.36 -7.71 6.42
CA PRO A 44 4.59 -7.03 6.01
C PRO A 44 4.48 -6.59 4.54
N HIS A 45 4.78 -5.33 4.27
CA HIS A 45 4.58 -4.75 2.96
C HIS A 45 5.59 -3.66 2.64
N HIS A 46 5.68 -3.35 1.36
CA HIS A 46 6.36 -2.21 0.81
C HIS A 46 5.47 -1.58 -0.25
N THR A 47 5.37 -0.25 -0.24
CA THR A 47 4.66 0.50 -1.28
C THR A 47 5.66 1.39 -1.99
N SER A 48 5.83 1.17 -3.29
CA SER A 48 6.49 2.12 -4.17
C SER A 48 5.45 3.00 -4.85
N ALA A 49 5.85 4.23 -5.17
CA ALA A 49 4.97 5.21 -5.79
C ALA A 49 5.74 5.93 -6.89
N ASP A 50 5.16 5.98 -8.09
CA ASP A 50 5.68 6.72 -9.23
C ASP A 50 4.66 7.79 -9.66
N HIS A 51 5.15 8.99 -9.91
CA HIS A 51 4.32 10.16 -10.13
C HIS A 51 4.35 10.57 -11.61
N ASN A 52 3.18 10.55 -12.24
CA ASN A 52 3.00 10.95 -13.63
C ASN A 52 1.99 12.11 -13.73
N GLY A 53 2.49 13.34 -13.53
CA GLY A 53 1.70 14.56 -13.67
C GLY A 53 0.70 14.77 -12.53
N HIS A 54 -0.52 14.25 -12.66
CA HIS A 54 -1.55 14.30 -11.62
C HIS A 54 -1.95 12.92 -11.11
N GLU A 55 -1.40 11.87 -11.72
CA GLU A 55 -1.65 10.49 -11.34
C GLU A 55 -0.44 9.95 -10.57
N LEU A 56 -0.74 9.17 -9.54
CA LEU A 56 0.25 8.45 -8.74
C LEU A 56 -0.02 6.95 -8.92
N SER A 57 0.94 6.26 -9.52
CA SER A 57 0.94 4.80 -9.66
C SER A 57 1.60 4.19 -8.43
N LEU A 58 0.88 3.31 -7.76
CA LEU A 58 1.30 2.61 -6.55
C LEU A 58 1.50 1.15 -6.86
N HIS A 59 2.63 0.59 -6.45
CA HIS A 59 2.88 -0.84 -6.45
C HIS A 59 3.12 -1.32 -5.02
N VAL A 60 2.22 -2.17 -4.52
CA VAL A 60 2.24 -2.70 -3.16
C VAL A 60 2.70 -4.15 -3.19
N LEU A 61 3.93 -4.41 -2.75
CA LEU A 61 4.45 -5.75 -2.51
C LEU A 61 4.18 -6.14 -1.07
N PHE A 62 3.54 -7.27 -0.81
CA PHE A 62 3.20 -7.71 0.56
C PHE A 62 3.33 -9.21 0.74
N ALA A 63 3.56 -9.62 2.00
CA ALA A 63 3.58 -11.01 2.40
C ALA A 63 2.37 -11.34 3.29
N ALA A 64 1.62 -12.38 2.92
CA ALA A 64 0.44 -12.82 3.66
C ALA A 64 0.28 -14.34 3.60
N ASP A 65 -0.46 -14.92 4.56
CA ASP A 65 -1.00 -16.26 4.36
C ASP A 65 -1.93 -16.24 3.13
N PRO A 66 -1.85 -17.21 2.19
CA PRO A 66 -2.72 -17.24 1.01
C PRO A 66 -4.21 -17.14 1.34
N ALA A 67 -4.66 -17.66 2.48
CA ALA A 67 -6.06 -17.53 2.90
C ALA A 67 -6.45 -16.08 3.26
N MET A 68 -5.47 -15.24 3.61
CA MET A 68 -5.65 -13.83 3.99
C MET A 68 -5.39 -12.86 2.84
N GLU A 69 -4.84 -13.31 1.71
CA GLU A 69 -4.54 -12.47 0.55
C GLU A 69 -5.75 -11.61 0.12
N PRO A 70 -6.98 -12.15 -0.04
CA PRO A 70 -8.13 -11.33 -0.46
C PRO A 70 -8.46 -10.21 0.54
N GLU A 71 -8.29 -10.48 1.84
CA GLU A 71 -8.55 -9.49 2.89
C GLU A 71 -7.49 -8.38 2.90
N VAL A 72 -6.21 -8.70 2.66
CA VAL A 72 -5.14 -7.70 2.55
C VAL A 72 -5.40 -6.77 1.35
N ARG A 73 -5.80 -7.31 0.20
CA ARG A 73 -6.19 -6.51 -0.97
C ARG A 73 -7.36 -5.60 -0.67
N ARG A 74 -8.41 -6.13 -0.05
CA ARG A 74 -9.58 -5.35 0.34
C ARG A 74 -9.21 -4.19 1.25
N ARG A 75 -8.25 -4.36 2.17
CA ARG A 75 -7.75 -3.29 3.04
C ARG A 75 -7.01 -2.21 2.25
N ILE A 76 -6.16 -2.58 1.29
CA ILE A 76 -5.47 -1.65 0.39
C ILE A 76 -6.50 -0.81 -0.37
N GLU A 77 -7.46 -1.48 -1.04
CA GLU A 77 -8.50 -0.82 -1.82
C GLU A 77 -9.37 0.09 -0.95
N THR A 78 -9.76 -0.37 0.25
CA THR A 78 -10.54 0.44 1.20
C THR A 78 -9.78 1.68 1.61
N ALA A 79 -8.49 1.56 1.99
CA ALA A 79 -7.65 2.68 2.38
C ALA A 79 -7.55 3.73 1.27
N LEU A 80 -7.39 3.31 0.02
CA LEU A 80 -7.35 4.23 -1.11
C LEU A 80 -8.72 4.82 -1.44
N ALA A 81 -9.82 4.09 -1.23
CA ALA A 81 -11.17 4.59 -1.43
C ALA A 81 -11.57 5.68 -0.42
N HIS A 82 -10.99 5.68 0.80
CA HIS A 82 -11.21 6.76 1.78
C HIS A 82 -10.77 8.15 1.25
N SER A 83 -9.93 8.21 0.22
CA SER A 83 -9.66 9.41 -0.60
C SER A 83 -9.00 10.58 0.15
N THR A 84 -8.65 10.43 1.41
CA THR A 84 -8.03 11.49 2.22
C THR A 84 -7.13 10.91 3.33
N LEU A 85 -6.07 11.64 3.68
CA LEU A 85 -5.28 11.41 4.90
C LEU A 85 -4.87 12.75 5.49
N GLU A 86 -5.04 12.90 6.81
CA GLU A 86 -4.45 14.01 7.56
C GLU A 86 -2.99 13.66 7.91
N GLY A 87 -2.07 14.50 7.45
CA GLY A 87 -0.65 14.36 7.73
C GLY A 87 -0.29 14.78 9.17
N PRO A 88 0.94 14.50 9.62
CA PRO A 88 1.41 14.90 10.95
C PRO A 88 1.53 16.42 11.13
N ASP A 89 1.49 17.18 10.03
CA ASP A 89 1.43 18.64 9.99
C ASP A 89 0.00 19.20 10.08
N GLY A 90 -1.01 18.32 10.21
CA GLY A 90 -2.43 18.67 10.22
C GLY A 90 -3.01 19.00 8.83
N LEU A 91 -2.23 18.83 7.75
CA LEU A 91 -2.71 19.07 6.40
C LEU A 91 -3.42 17.82 5.85
N VAL A 92 -4.62 18.02 5.31
CA VAL A 92 -5.37 16.95 4.66
C VAL A 92 -4.96 16.86 3.20
N THR A 93 -4.31 15.76 2.83
CA THR A 93 -4.11 15.40 1.43
C THR A 93 -5.31 14.62 0.94
N ARG A 94 -5.78 14.95 -0.27
CA ARG A 94 -6.91 14.28 -0.93
C ARG A 94 -6.47 13.66 -2.25
N TRP A 95 -7.11 12.57 -2.61
CA TRP A 95 -6.94 11.90 -3.90
C TRP A 95 -8.24 11.23 -4.31
N ARG A 96 -8.29 10.71 -5.54
CA ARG A 96 -9.37 9.87 -6.02
C ARG A 96 -8.80 8.58 -6.58
N LEU A 97 -9.25 7.44 -6.08
CA LEU A 97 -8.90 6.13 -6.64
C LEU A 97 -9.45 6.01 -8.08
N LEU A 98 -8.58 5.75 -9.05
CA LEU A 98 -8.95 5.55 -10.44
C LEU A 98 -9.11 4.06 -10.77
N HIS A 99 -8.14 3.24 -10.36
CA HIS A 99 -8.18 1.80 -10.48
C HIS A 99 -7.29 1.13 -9.45
N ALA A 100 -7.61 -0.12 -9.12
CA ALA A 100 -6.83 -1.00 -8.27
C ALA A 100 -7.05 -2.44 -8.73
N HIS A 101 -5.99 -3.25 -8.76
CA HIS A 101 -6.09 -4.65 -9.18
C HIS A 101 -4.95 -5.51 -8.63
N PRO A 102 -5.18 -6.83 -8.49
CA PRO A 102 -4.09 -7.77 -8.30
C PRO A 102 -3.01 -7.61 -9.37
N ALA A 103 -1.76 -7.68 -8.93
CA ALA A 103 -0.59 -7.62 -9.80
C ALA A 103 0.29 -8.86 -9.56
N ARG A 104 1.22 -9.08 -10.48
CA ARG A 104 2.27 -10.08 -10.29
C ARG A 104 3.44 -9.43 -9.55
N VAL A 105 4.08 -10.19 -8.68
CA VAL A 105 5.39 -9.81 -8.16
C VAL A 105 6.37 -9.87 -9.34
N HIS A 106 7.11 -8.79 -9.56
CA HIS A 106 8.09 -8.74 -10.63
C HIS A 106 9.34 -9.56 -10.28
N ASP A 107 10.04 -10.09 -11.29
CA ASP A 107 11.20 -10.97 -11.07
C ASP A 107 12.33 -10.26 -10.31
N ASP A 108 12.51 -8.96 -10.55
CA ASP A 108 13.49 -8.09 -9.88
C ASP A 108 13.15 -7.79 -8.41
N GLU A 109 11.92 -8.08 -7.98
CA GLU A 109 11.47 -7.91 -6.59
C GLU A 109 11.70 -9.15 -5.71
N SER A 110 12.21 -10.24 -6.28
CA SER A 110 12.31 -11.55 -5.60
C SER A 110 13.00 -11.46 -4.23
N HIS A 111 14.14 -10.76 -4.14
CA HIS A 111 14.86 -10.60 -2.87
C HIS A 111 14.07 -9.77 -1.84
N HIS A 112 13.30 -8.78 -2.30
CA HIS A 112 12.45 -7.99 -1.41
C HIS A 112 11.27 -8.82 -0.90
N ALA A 113 10.64 -9.59 -1.80
CA ALA A 113 9.57 -10.51 -1.47
C ALA A 113 10.00 -11.54 -0.41
N GLU A 114 11.21 -12.11 -0.53
CA GLU A 114 11.77 -13.04 0.45
C GLU A 114 11.91 -12.39 1.83
N ARG A 115 12.40 -11.16 1.90
CA ARG A 115 12.53 -10.42 3.17
C ARG A 115 11.18 -10.19 3.85
N LEU A 116 10.14 -9.87 3.08
CA LEU A 116 8.79 -9.69 3.62
C LEU A 116 8.16 -11.01 4.10
N ILE A 117 8.48 -12.13 3.44
CA ILE A 117 8.02 -13.46 3.89
C ILE A 117 8.64 -13.84 5.23
N GLN A 118 9.90 -13.43 5.47
CA GLN A 118 10.69 -13.77 6.66
C GLN A 118 10.50 -12.82 7.84
N SER A 119 9.91 -11.64 7.62
CA SER A 119 9.77 -10.59 8.64
C SER A 119 8.72 -10.89 9.70
#